data_AF-A0A8T1D9P1-F1
#
_entry.id   AF-A0A8T1D9P1-F1
#
_cell.length_a   1.000
_cell.length_b   1.000
_cell.length_c   1.000
_cell.angle_alpha   90.00
_cell.angle_beta   90.00
_cell.angle_gamma   90.00
#
_symmetry.space_group_name_H-M   'P 1'
#
loop_
_entity.id
_entity.type
_entity.pdbx_description
1 polymer ?
#
loop_
_entity_poly.entity_id
_entity_poly.type
_entity_poly.pdbx_seq_one_letter_code
_entity_poly.pdbx_strand_id
1 'polypeptide(L)'
;MKRRLSETSDVKDVKLEPDDLQQTVATLVAQQVATALLAPLTGGSAVRFGRVAFGEQEQQGVDAFLHQKLGKDSLARRPGPGGRKLTYIESCKAIELANRAFGFNGWSCHIVECKEEYKEKKGDRWSIGYSSLVRIELKDGTSHEDVGFGTSDGQRDLGAALEQAKKASISDARKRALRLFGEYLGNSCYDKDHIKDGSSNSTLREQ
;
A
#
# COMPACT_ATOMS: atom_id res chain seq x y z
N MET A 1 -76.50 -55.80 0.06
CA MET A 1 -75.41 -55.17 -0.73
C MET A 1 -74.63 -54.24 0.20
N LYS A 2 -73.32 -54.47 0.32
CA LYS A 2 -72.34 -53.68 1.08
C LYS A 2 -71.86 -52.49 0.25
N ARG A 3 -71.50 -51.37 0.90
CA ARG A 3 -70.51 -50.29 0.54
C ARG A 3 -71.01 -48.97 1.18
N ARG A 4 -70.22 -48.09 1.83
CA ARG A 4 -68.76 -47.85 1.90
C ARG A 4 -68.44 -47.15 3.24
N LEU A 5 -67.27 -47.44 3.80
CA LEU A 5 -66.68 -46.76 4.95
C LEU A 5 -66.15 -45.36 4.57
N SER A 6 -66.30 -44.39 5.48
CA SER A 6 -65.60 -43.10 5.46
C SER A 6 -64.32 -43.20 6.28
N GLU A 7 -63.17 -42.98 5.64
CA GLU A 7 -61.89 -42.74 6.32
C GLU A 7 -61.85 -41.30 6.83
N THR A 8 -61.53 -41.13 8.11
CA THR A 8 -61.03 -39.88 8.68
C THR A 8 -59.72 -40.20 9.41
N SER A 9 -58.63 -39.62 8.93
CA SER A 9 -57.28 -39.74 9.45
C SER A 9 -57.13 -39.06 10.81
N ASP A 10 -56.71 -39.81 11.83
CA ASP A 10 -56.29 -39.29 13.14
C ASP A 10 -55.00 -38.46 13.01
N VAL A 11 -55.10 -37.16 13.28
CA VAL A 11 -53.94 -36.30 13.56
C VAL A 11 -53.57 -36.53 15.02
N LYS A 12 -52.41 -37.15 15.27
CA LYS A 12 -51.87 -37.30 16.63
C LYS A 12 -51.29 -35.96 17.09
N ASP A 13 -51.98 -35.31 18.02
CA ASP A 13 -51.43 -34.20 18.80
C ASP A 13 -50.22 -34.68 19.62
N VAL A 14 -49.03 -34.21 19.26
CA VAL A 14 -47.80 -34.46 20.02
C VAL A 14 -47.83 -33.57 21.25
N LYS A 15 -48.17 -34.16 22.39
CA LYS A 15 -48.17 -33.49 23.69
C LYS A 15 -46.73 -33.39 24.20
N LEU A 16 -46.13 -32.21 24.03
CA LEU A 16 -44.81 -31.88 24.58
C LEU A 16 -44.93 -31.73 26.10
N GLU A 17 -44.20 -32.54 26.86
CA GLU A 17 -44.18 -32.48 28.32
C GLU A 17 -43.47 -31.19 28.80
N PRO A 18 -43.91 -30.58 29.91
CA PRO A 18 -43.41 -29.29 30.38
C PRO A 18 -41.90 -29.29 30.73
N ASP A 19 -41.33 -30.43 31.12
CA ASP A 19 -39.90 -30.57 31.41
C ASP A 19 -39.03 -30.52 30.13
N ASP A 20 -39.53 -31.08 29.02
CA ASP A 20 -38.86 -30.98 27.71
C ASP A 20 -38.83 -29.55 27.20
N LEU A 21 -39.90 -28.79 27.46
CA LEU A 21 -39.95 -27.36 27.17
C LEU A 21 -38.93 -26.57 27.99
N GLN A 22 -38.81 -26.84 29.29
CA GLN A 22 -37.80 -26.18 30.12
C GLN A 22 -36.37 -26.51 29.67
N GLN A 23 -36.11 -27.77 29.31
CA GLN A 23 -34.80 -28.21 28.85
C GLN A 23 -34.45 -27.65 27.46
N THR A 24 -35.44 -27.56 26.57
CA THR A 24 -35.28 -26.95 25.24
C THR A 24 -35.02 -25.45 25.37
N VAL A 25 -35.76 -24.76 26.23
CA VAL A 25 -35.56 -23.33 26.50
C VAL A 25 -34.18 -23.09 27.13
N ALA A 26 -33.76 -23.89 28.10
CA ALA A 26 -32.43 -23.79 28.71
C ALA A 26 -31.30 -23.98 27.68
N THR A 27 -31.46 -24.92 26.77
CA THR A 27 -30.48 -25.19 25.71
C THR A 27 -30.41 -24.04 24.71
N LEU A 28 -31.55 -23.49 24.29
CA LEU A 28 -31.63 -22.32 23.41
C LEU A 28 -31.01 -21.08 24.07
N VAL A 29 -31.28 -20.85 25.36
CA VAL A 29 -30.69 -19.74 26.12
C VAL A 29 -29.18 -19.91 26.24
N ALA A 30 -28.69 -21.12 26.58
CA ALA A 30 -27.26 -21.39 26.64
C ALA A 30 -26.58 -21.18 25.28
N GLN A 31 -27.22 -21.59 24.19
CA GLN A 31 -26.70 -21.41 22.84
C GLN A 31 -26.70 -19.92 22.42
N GLN A 32 -27.74 -19.16 22.77
CA GLN A 32 -27.80 -17.71 22.54
C GLN A 32 -26.78 -16.95 23.38
N VAL A 33 -26.58 -17.33 24.65
CA VAL A 33 -25.57 -16.72 25.54
C VAL A 33 -24.16 -17.03 25.05
N ALA A 34 -23.88 -18.28 24.67
CA ALA A 34 -22.59 -18.65 24.06
C ALA A 34 -22.35 -17.88 22.76
N THR A 35 -23.38 -17.72 21.92
CA THR A 35 -23.29 -16.92 20.69
C THR A 35 -23.06 -15.44 20.99
N ALA A 36 -23.67 -14.89 22.04
CA ALA A 36 -23.50 -13.49 22.44
C ALA A 36 -22.12 -13.22 23.10
N LEU A 37 -21.56 -14.20 23.81
CA LEU A 37 -20.22 -14.13 24.40
C LEU A 37 -19.11 -14.33 23.37
N LEU A 38 -19.36 -15.16 22.35
CA LEU A 38 -18.46 -15.39 21.22
C LEU A 38 -18.68 -14.38 20.08
N ALA A 39 -19.79 -13.64 20.09
CA ALA A 39 -19.99 -12.52 19.21
C ALA A 39 -18.85 -11.54 19.48
N PRO A 40 -18.08 -11.14 18.45
CA PRO A 40 -17.02 -10.19 18.68
C PRO A 40 -17.67 -8.94 19.26
N LEU A 41 -17.12 -8.44 20.38
CA LEU A 41 -17.50 -7.17 20.98
C LEU A 41 -17.08 -6.03 20.03
N THR A 42 -17.68 -5.99 18.83
CA THR A 42 -17.54 -4.89 17.90
C THR A 42 -18.49 -3.80 18.34
N GLY A 43 -18.20 -3.20 19.50
CA GLY A 43 -18.49 -1.78 19.66
C GLY A 43 -17.83 -1.11 18.47
N GLY A 44 -18.62 -0.51 17.58
CA GLY A 44 -18.21 0.02 16.29
C GLY A 44 -17.18 1.13 16.40
N SER A 45 -15.93 0.76 16.68
CA SER A 45 -14.77 1.57 16.39
C SER A 45 -14.41 1.25 14.95
N ALA A 46 -14.80 2.14 14.03
CA ALA A 46 -14.36 2.06 12.65
C ALA A 46 -12.83 1.85 12.66
N VAL A 47 -12.37 0.70 12.16
CA VAL A 47 -10.94 0.36 12.18
C VAL A 47 -10.21 1.44 11.40
N ARG A 48 -9.32 2.17 12.08
CA ARG A 48 -8.61 3.31 11.51
C ARG A 48 -7.36 2.83 10.77
N PHE A 49 -6.92 3.63 9.80
CA PHE A 49 -5.62 3.46 9.16
C PHE A 49 -4.50 3.30 10.20
N GLY A 50 -3.51 2.44 9.91
CA GLY A 50 -2.44 2.05 10.82
C GLY A 50 -2.81 0.91 11.78
N ARG A 51 -4.02 0.35 11.67
CA ARG A 51 -4.53 -0.77 12.50
C ARG A 51 -5.31 -1.81 11.70
N VAL A 52 -5.39 -1.66 10.37
CA VAL A 52 -6.10 -2.57 9.48
C VAL A 52 -5.12 -3.60 8.93
N ALA A 53 -5.13 -4.81 9.48
CA ALA A 53 -4.29 -5.90 8.96
C ALA A 53 -4.65 -6.25 7.50
N PHE A 54 -3.66 -6.70 6.74
CA PHE A 54 -3.89 -7.31 5.44
C PHE A 54 -4.57 -8.68 5.63
N GLY A 55 -5.61 -8.97 4.83
CA GLY A 55 -6.17 -10.32 4.77
C GLY A 55 -5.18 -11.28 4.07
N GLU A 56 -5.23 -12.58 4.33
CA GLU A 56 -4.26 -13.55 3.79
C GLU A 56 -4.12 -13.48 2.26
N GLN A 57 -5.25 -13.45 1.53
CA GLN A 57 -5.25 -13.33 0.06
C GLN A 57 -4.67 -12.00 -0.41
N GLU A 58 -4.96 -10.91 0.30
CA GLU A 58 -4.44 -9.59 -0.02
C GLU A 58 -2.93 -9.54 0.22
N GLN A 59 -2.46 -10.07 1.34
CA GLN A 59 -1.05 -10.15 1.67
C GLN A 59 -0.27 -10.94 0.62
N GLN A 60 -0.77 -12.10 0.21
CA GLN A 60 -0.15 -12.91 -0.85
C GLN A 60 -0.13 -12.16 -2.20
N GLY A 61 -1.21 -11.46 -2.54
CA GLY A 61 -1.29 -10.67 -3.77
C GLY A 61 -0.32 -9.49 -3.77
N VAL A 62 -0.23 -8.76 -2.66
CA VAL A 62 0.70 -7.64 -2.47
C VAL A 62 2.15 -8.15 -2.49
N ASP A 63 2.45 -9.23 -1.79
CA ASP A 63 3.79 -9.83 -1.75
C ASP A 63 4.24 -10.27 -3.15
N ALA A 64 3.39 -11.00 -3.88
CA ALA A 64 3.67 -11.44 -5.24
C ALA A 64 3.82 -10.25 -6.22
N PHE A 65 3.10 -9.16 -5.99
CA PHE A 65 3.21 -7.94 -6.79
C PHE A 65 4.53 -7.22 -6.52
N LEU A 66 4.92 -7.05 -5.25
CA LEU A 66 6.14 -6.35 -4.84
C LEU A 66 7.42 -7.07 -5.27
N HIS A 67 7.39 -8.40 -5.38
CA HIS A 67 8.52 -9.20 -5.88
C HIS A 67 8.72 -9.15 -7.40
N GLN A 68 7.75 -8.63 -8.17
CA GLN A 68 7.91 -8.48 -9.61
C GLN A 68 8.94 -7.40 -9.92
N LYS A 69 9.77 -7.63 -10.95
CA LYS A 69 10.65 -6.58 -11.46
C LYS A 69 9.84 -5.55 -12.25
N LEU A 70 10.23 -4.29 -12.14
CA LEU A 70 9.55 -3.21 -12.82
C LEU A 70 9.74 -3.31 -14.35
N GLY A 71 8.64 -3.23 -15.10
CA GLY A 71 8.69 -3.19 -16.57
C GLY A 71 9.46 -1.99 -17.11
N LYS A 72 10.04 -2.14 -18.31
CA LYS A 72 10.91 -1.14 -18.94
C LYS A 72 10.22 0.21 -19.15
N ASP A 73 8.91 0.21 -19.40
CA ASP A 73 8.13 1.42 -19.67
C ASP A 73 7.98 2.33 -18.45
N SER A 74 8.27 1.82 -17.24
CA SER A 74 8.21 2.59 -16.00
C SER A 74 9.58 3.14 -15.56
N LEU A 75 10.62 2.90 -16.35
CA LEU A 75 12.00 3.30 -16.08
C LEU A 75 12.41 4.49 -16.95
N ALA A 76 12.86 5.55 -16.30
CA ALA A 76 13.49 6.69 -16.95
C ALA A 76 15.02 6.58 -16.86
N ARG A 77 15.74 7.23 -17.78
CA ARG A 77 17.20 7.26 -17.81
C ARG A 77 17.70 8.69 -17.89
N ARG A 78 18.72 9.01 -17.09
CA ARG A 78 19.45 10.28 -17.17
C ARG A 78 20.95 10.06 -17.33
N PRO A 79 21.67 10.98 -17.98
CA PRO A 79 23.13 10.99 -17.92
C PRO A 79 23.60 11.12 -16.46
N GLY A 80 24.62 10.34 -16.11
CA GLY A 80 25.29 10.38 -14.82
C GLY A 80 26.79 10.63 -14.97
N PRO A 81 27.51 10.73 -13.84
CA PRO A 81 28.95 10.98 -13.84
C PRO A 81 29.72 9.92 -14.63
N GLY A 82 30.77 10.35 -15.33
CA GLY A 82 31.64 9.45 -16.10
C GLY A 82 30.95 8.78 -17.29
N GLY A 83 29.93 9.42 -17.89
CA GLY A 83 29.23 8.91 -19.07
C GLY A 83 28.28 7.73 -18.82
N ARG A 84 28.08 7.34 -17.56
CA ARG A 84 27.13 6.28 -17.18
C ARG A 84 25.70 6.77 -17.33
N LYS A 85 24.77 5.88 -17.68
CA LYS A 85 23.33 6.17 -17.63
C LYS A 85 22.77 5.70 -16.29
N LEU A 86 22.09 6.58 -15.57
CA LEU A 86 21.40 6.26 -14.33
C LEU A 86 19.93 5.98 -14.63
N THR A 87 19.47 4.80 -14.24
CA THR A 87 18.06 4.40 -14.32
C THR A 87 17.33 4.83 -13.05
N TYR A 88 16.13 5.38 -13.18
CA TYR A 88 15.30 5.79 -12.04
C TYR A 88 13.81 5.67 -12.38
N ILE A 89 12.96 5.63 -11.36
CA ILE A 89 11.51 5.83 -11.51
C ILE A 89 11.16 7.30 -11.29
N GLU A 90 10.27 7.82 -12.11
CA GLU A 90 9.71 9.16 -11.89
C GLU A 90 8.82 9.20 -10.65
N SER A 91 8.73 10.36 -10.00
CA SER A 91 7.96 10.49 -8.75
C SER A 91 6.48 10.19 -8.94
N CYS A 92 5.87 10.64 -10.05
CA CYS A 92 4.48 10.34 -10.36
C CYS A 92 4.27 8.83 -10.53
N LYS A 93 5.21 8.16 -11.19
CA LYS A 93 5.15 6.72 -11.38
C LYS A 93 5.23 5.95 -10.06
N ALA A 94 6.10 6.36 -9.15
CA ALA A 94 6.17 5.75 -7.81
C ALA A 94 4.82 5.82 -7.06
N ILE A 95 4.09 6.94 -7.18
CA ILE A 95 2.77 7.13 -6.57
C ILE A 95 1.73 6.21 -7.23
N GLU A 96 1.72 6.12 -8.56
CA GLU A 96 0.84 5.20 -9.29
C GLU A 96 1.06 3.74 -8.87
N LEU A 97 2.32 3.32 -8.77
CA LEU A 97 2.69 1.95 -8.40
C LEU A 97 2.28 1.65 -6.95
N ALA A 98 2.48 2.59 -6.02
CA ALA A 98 2.04 2.46 -4.64
C ALA A 98 0.51 2.36 -4.53
N ASN A 99 -0.23 3.19 -5.26
CA ASN A 99 -1.70 3.09 -5.34
C ASN A 99 -2.16 1.77 -5.94
N ARG A 100 -1.40 1.18 -6.87
CA ARG A 100 -1.73 -0.11 -7.47
C ARG A 100 -1.41 -1.28 -6.53
N ALA A 101 -0.31 -1.19 -5.79
CA ALA A 101 0.11 -2.22 -4.84
C ALA A 101 -0.81 -2.25 -3.61
N PHE A 102 -1.05 -1.09 -3.00
CA PHE A 102 -1.69 -1.00 -1.68
C PHE A 102 -3.14 -0.50 -1.75
N GLY A 103 -3.57 0.07 -2.88
CA GLY A 103 -4.82 0.81 -2.97
C GLY A 103 -4.66 2.26 -2.50
N PHE A 104 -5.59 3.13 -2.91
CA PHE A 104 -5.53 4.58 -2.61
C PHE A 104 -5.58 4.90 -1.11
N ASN A 105 -6.11 4.00 -0.28
CA ASN A 105 -6.22 4.12 1.17
C ASN A 105 -5.35 3.10 1.93
N GLY A 106 -4.50 2.35 1.23
CA GLY A 106 -3.63 1.34 1.84
C GLY A 106 -2.26 1.84 2.26
N TRP A 107 -1.90 3.07 1.88
CA TRP A 107 -0.63 3.70 2.24
C TRP A 107 -0.80 5.20 2.50
N SER A 108 0.13 5.77 3.25
CA SER A 108 0.25 7.21 3.50
C SER A 108 1.70 7.66 3.33
N CYS A 109 1.90 8.97 3.19
CA CYS A 109 3.23 9.59 3.07
C CYS A 109 3.30 10.78 4.02
N HIS A 110 4.17 10.71 5.01
CA HIS A 110 4.41 11.75 6.01
C HIS A 110 5.78 12.39 5.78
N ILE A 111 5.82 13.72 5.71
CA ILE A 111 7.08 14.47 5.76
C ILE A 111 7.41 14.64 7.23
N VAL A 112 8.38 13.88 7.72
CA VAL A 112 8.80 13.91 9.13
C VAL A 112 9.67 15.14 9.38
N GLU A 113 10.60 15.40 8.46
CA GLU A 113 11.50 16.55 8.52
C GLU A 113 11.78 17.07 7.11
N CYS A 114 11.98 18.38 6.98
CA CYS A 114 12.46 19.02 5.77
C CYS A 114 13.38 20.18 6.16
N LYS A 115 14.68 19.97 6.00
CA LYS A 115 15.74 20.83 6.53
C LYS A 115 16.49 21.51 5.39
N GLU A 116 16.69 22.82 5.51
CA GLU A 116 17.60 23.58 4.66
C GLU A 116 19.03 23.27 5.12
N GLU A 117 19.82 22.66 4.25
CA GLU A 117 21.20 22.28 4.57
C GLU A 117 22.18 23.39 4.20
N TYR A 118 21.92 24.08 3.09
CA TYR A 118 22.63 25.28 2.71
C TYR A 118 21.76 26.18 1.83
N LYS A 119 22.07 27.47 1.87
CA LYS A 119 21.45 28.51 1.04
C LYS A 119 22.47 29.61 0.81
N GLU A 120 23.08 29.59 -0.36
CA GLU A 120 24.19 30.46 -0.72
C GLU A 120 23.83 31.32 -1.93
N LYS A 121 24.30 32.57 -1.93
CA LYS A 121 24.21 33.47 -3.08
C LYS A 121 25.61 33.76 -3.62
N LYS A 122 25.88 33.35 -4.87
CA LYS A 122 27.12 33.65 -5.58
C LYS A 122 26.82 34.62 -6.73
N GLY A 123 27.21 35.88 -6.56
CA GLY A 123 26.80 36.96 -7.46
C GLY A 123 25.29 37.13 -7.44
N ASP A 124 24.63 36.94 -8.58
CA ASP A 124 23.16 36.99 -8.70
C ASP A 124 22.52 35.60 -8.85
N ARG A 125 23.24 34.53 -8.47
CA ARG A 125 22.75 33.16 -8.58
C ARG A 125 22.68 32.50 -7.21
N TRP A 126 21.57 31.83 -6.93
CA TRP A 126 21.34 31.04 -5.73
C TRP A 126 21.78 29.59 -5.94
N SER A 127 22.28 29.00 -4.87
CA SER A 127 22.55 27.57 -4.72
C SER A 127 21.93 27.14 -3.38
N ILE A 128 20.98 26.21 -3.45
CA ILE A 128 20.18 25.79 -2.29
C ILE A 128 20.10 24.27 -2.24
N GLY A 129 20.25 23.71 -1.05
CA GLY A 129 20.11 22.28 -0.78
C GLY A 129 19.14 22.02 0.37
N TYR A 130 18.25 21.05 0.18
CA TYR A 130 17.35 20.54 1.22
C TYR A 130 17.55 19.04 1.41
N SER A 131 17.55 18.60 2.66
CA SER A 131 17.34 17.20 3.03
C SER A 131 15.91 17.04 3.55
N SER A 132 15.27 15.90 3.27
CA SER A 132 13.94 15.59 3.79
C SER A 132 13.89 14.15 4.28
N LEU A 133 13.35 13.94 5.48
CA LEU A 133 13.00 12.62 6.02
C LEU A 133 11.52 12.35 5.74
N VAL A 134 11.23 11.28 5.00
CA VAL A 134 9.85 10.88 4.67
C VAL A 134 9.58 9.49 5.23
N ARG A 135 8.42 9.35 5.87
CA ARG A 135 7.85 8.07 6.31
C ARG A 135 6.72 7.65 5.39
N ILE A 136 6.81 6.44 4.89
CA ILE A 136 5.68 5.74 4.27
C ILE A 136 5.13 4.76 5.29
N GLU A 137 3.83 4.82 5.53
CA GLU A 137 3.12 3.91 6.43
C GLU A 137 2.02 3.20 5.65
N LEU A 138 1.81 1.92 5.93
CA LEU A 138 0.75 1.09 5.37
C LEU A 138 -0.44 1.01 6.33
N LYS A 139 -1.59 0.58 5.81
CA LYS A 139 -2.84 0.51 6.58
C LYS A 139 -2.78 -0.38 7.83
N ASP A 140 -1.83 -1.31 7.90
CA ASP A 140 -1.58 -2.22 9.03
C ASP A 140 -0.63 -1.64 10.08
N GLY A 141 -0.02 -0.47 9.80
CA GLY A 141 0.97 0.20 10.64
C GLY A 141 2.43 -0.10 10.28
N THR A 142 2.68 -0.99 9.31
CA THR A 142 4.03 -1.23 8.79
C THR A 142 4.56 0.04 8.14
N SER A 143 5.80 0.43 8.42
CA SER A 143 6.34 1.68 7.89
C SER A 143 7.83 1.63 7.60
N HIS A 144 8.25 2.41 6.60
CA HIS A 144 9.64 2.64 6.25
C HIS A 144 9.92 4.13 6.13
N GLU A 145 11.11 4.52 6.55
CA GLU A 145 11.61 5.90 6.48
C GLU A 145 12.91 5.92 5.68
N ASP A 146 13.08 6.95 4.86
CA ASP A 146 14.36 7.22 4.18
C ASP A 146 14.52 8.73 3.98
N VAL A 147 15.78 9.15 3.80
CA VAL A 147 16.17 10.55 3.59
C VAL A 147 16.38 10.78 2.10
N GLY A 148 15.84 11.88 1.59
CA GLY A 148 16.10 12.36 0.22
C GLY A 148 16.81 13.70 0.21
N PHE A 149 17.45 14.00 -0.91
CA PHE A 149 18.16 15.27 -1.09
C PHE A 149 17.75 15.95 -2.39
N GLY A 150 17.60 17.26 -2.34
CA GLY A 150 17.21 18.08 -3.48
C GLY A 150 18.01 19.36 -3.53
N THR A 151 18.52 19.69 -4.72
CA THR A 151 19.28 20.91 -4.95
C THR A 151 18.65 21.77 -6.03
N SER A 152 18.93 23.08 -5.96
CA SER A 152 18.70 24.01 -7.06
C SER A 152 19.90 24.95 -7.14
N ASP A 153 20.63 24.86 -8.24
CA ASP A 153 21.87 25.59 -8.48
C ASP A 153 21.72 26.52 -9.68
N GLY A 154 22.16 27.77 -9.55
CA GLY A 154 22.23 28.70 -10.67
C GLY A 154 20.92 29.46 -10.95
N GLN A 155 19.94 29.40 -10.06
CA GLN A 155 18.69 30.17 -10.21
C GLN A 155 18.90 31.64 -9.81
N ARG A 156 18.32 32.58 -10.56
CA ARG A 156 18.32 34.01 -10.15
C ARG A 156 17.22 34.31 -9.16
N ASP A 157 16.05 33.76 -9.41
CA ASP A 157 14.89 33.91 -8.54
C ASP A 157 15.01 32.99 -7.33
N LEU A 158 14.89 33.58 -6.13
CA LEU A 158 14.99 32.84 -4.87
C LEU A 158 13.79 31.91 -4.67
N GLY A 159 12.59 32.35 -5.07
CA GLY A 159 11.36 31.57 -4.91
C GLY A 159 11.42 30.26 -5.69
N ALA A 160 11.79 30.34 -6.97
CA ALA A 160 11.98 29.19 -7.85
C ALA A 160 13.09 28.26 -7.35
N ALA A 161 14.19 28.81 -6.82
CA ALA A 161 15.28 28.02 -6.24
C ALA A 161 14.81 27.20 -5.03
N LEU A 162 14.09 27.84 -4.10
CA LEU A 162 13.53 27.20 -2.91
C LEU A 162 12.49 26.14 -3.30
N GLU A 163 11.58 26.47 -4.20
CA GLU A 163 10.53 25.57 -4.68
C GLU A 163 11.13 24.30 -5.29
N GLN A 164 12.09 24.45 -6.20
CA GLN A 164 12.74 23.34 -6.88
C GLN A 164 13.50 22.43 -5.90
N ALA A 165 14.40 23.00 -5.07
CA ALA A 165 15.21 22.22 -4.15
C ALA A 165 14.34 21.46 -3.13
N LYS A 166 13.35 22.14 -2.56
CA LYS A 166 12.46 21.56 -1.56
C LYS A 166 11.59 20.44 -2.15
N LYS A 167 10.94 20.69 -3.30
CA LYS A 167 10.13 19.66 -3.99
C LYS A 167 10.96 18.45 -4.41
N ALA A 168 12.18 18.68 -4.90
CA ALA A 168 13.10 17.61 -5.28
C ALA A 168 13.48 16.73 -4.07
N SER A 169 13.80 17.34 -2.92
CA SER A 169 14.19 16.59 -1.72
C SER A 169 13.08 15.67 -1.20
N ILE A 170 11.84 16.16 -1.13
CA ILE A 170 10.67 15.39 -0.69
C ILE A 170 10.34 14.27 -1.68
N SER A 171 10.40 14.57 -2.98
CA SER A 171 10.13 13.58 -4.03
C SER A 171 11.17 12.47 -4.04
N ASP A 172 12.44 12.80 -3.79
CA ASP A 172 13.51 11.83 -3.66
C ASP A 172 13.33 10.94 -2.42
N ALA A 173 13.07 11.54 -1.26
CA ALA A 173 12.83 10.84 0.00
C ALA A 173 11.66 9.85 -0.12
N ARG A 174 10.55 10.28 -0.73
CA ARG A 174 9.38 9.42 -0.99
C ARG A 174 9.72 8.20 -1.84
N LYS A 175 10.42 8.39 -2.97
CA LYS A 175 10.82 7.26 -3.83
C LYS A 175 11.74 6.29 -3.08
N ARG A 176 12.64 6.83 -2.27
CA ARG A 176 13.61 6.06 -1.50
C ARG A 176 12.97 5.27 -0.35
N ALA A 177 11.95 5.82 0.29
CA ALA A 177 11.16 5.10 1.28
C ALA A 177 10.26 4.03 0.62
N LEU A 178 9.63 4.33 -0.53
CA LEU A 178 8.77 3.39 -1.25
C LEU A 178 9.52 2.14 -1.75
N ARG A 179 10.75 2.27 -2.25
CA ARG A 179 11.52 1.11 -2.74
C ARG A 179 11.81 0.07 -1.64
N LEU A 180 11.76 0.45 -0.37
CA LEU A 180 12.07 -0.48 0.74
C LEU A 180 11.02 -1.58 0.89
N PHE A 181 9.82 -1.37 0.32
CA PHE A 181 8.76 -2.38 0.31
C PHE A 181 8.95 -3.46 -0.78
N GLY A 182 9.76 -3.23 -1.82
CA GLY A 182 10.01 -4.27 -2.82
C GLY A 182 10.54 -3.81 -4.18
N GLU A 183 10.86 -4.81 -5.02
CA GLU A 183 11.37 -4.65 -6.38
C GLU A 183 10.49 -3.78 -7.25
N TYR A 184 9.18 -4.02 -7.21
CA TYR A 184 8.20 -3.33 -8.04
C TYR A 184 8.01 -1.85 -7.66
N LEU A 185 8.43 -1.43 -6.46
CA LEU A 185 8.39 -0.02 -6.05
C LEU A 185 9.72 0.70 -6.28
N GLY A 186 10.59 0.11 -7.10
CA GLY A 186 11.80 0.76 -7.62
C GLY A 186 13.10 0.19 -7.08
N ASN A 187 13.08 -0.85 -6.23
CA ASN A 187 14.33 -1.50 -5.81
C ASN A 187 15.05 -2.13 -7.02
N SER A 188 14.30 -2.58 -8.03
CA SER A 188 14.84 -3.16 -9.27
C SER A 188 15.63 -2.17 -10.14
N CYS A 189 15.62 -0.87 -9.82
CA CYS A 189 16.43 0.14 -10.49
C CYS A 189 17.92 0.08 -10.09
N TYR A 190 18.24 -0.61 -8.99
CA TYR A 190 19.60 -0.74 -8.49
C TYR A 190 20.26 -2.07 -8.91
N ASP A 191 19.46 -3.02 -9.41
CA ASP A 191 19.94 -4.28 -9.98
C ASP A 191 20.61 -4.02 -11.35
N LYS A 192 21.93 -4.17 -11.38
CA LYS A 192 22.75 -3.93 -12.59
C LYS A 192 22.42 -4.91 -13.71
N ASP A 193 21.99 -6.11 -13.40
CA ASP A 193 21.71 -7.13 -14.42
C ASP A 193 20.32 -6.91 -15.03
N HIS A 194 19.34 -6.50 -14.21
CA HIS A 194 18.05 -6.04 -14.70
C HIS A 194 18.15 -4.81 -15.63
N ILE A 195 19.06 -3.88 -15.34
CA ILE A 195 19.29 -2.71 -16.20
C ILE A 195 19.92 -3.10 -17.55
N LYS A 196 20.79 -4.12 -17.59
CA LYS A 196 21.46 -4.60 -18.83
C LYS A 196 20.49 -5.30 -19.77
N ASP A 197 19.60 -6.15 -19.26
CA ASP A 197 18.54 -6.80 -20.06
C ASP A 197 17.54 -5.77 -20.65
N GLY A 198 17.44 -4.61 -20.00
CA GLY A 198 16.74 -3.43 -20.50
C GLY A 198 17.42 -2.71 -21.68
N SER A 199 18.66 -3.05 -22.03
CA SER A 199 19.47 -2.35 -23.04
C SER A 199 19.81 -3.18 -24.27
N SER A 200 19.66 -4.50 -24.22
CA SER A 200 20.08 -5.44 -25.28
C SER A 200 19.10 -5.64 -26.43
N ASN A 201 17.91 -5.04 -26.42
CA ASN A 201 16.84 -5.34 -27.40
C ASN A 201 16.43 -4.19 -28.34
N SER A 202 17.23 -3.11 -28.45
CA SER A 202 16.95 -2.01 -29.38
C SER A 202 17.67 -2.11 -30.73
N THR A 203 18.26 -3.26 -31.08
CA THR A 203 19.09 -3.40 -32.30
C THR A 203 18.54 -4.40 -33.32
N LEU A 204 17.28 -4.86 -33.21
CA LEU A 204 16.70 -5.84 -34.15
C LEU A 204 15.31 -5.43 -34.70
N ARG A 205 15.11 -4.13 -34.96
CA ARG A 205 13.95 -3.65 -35.75
C ARG A 205 14.39 -2.61 -36.77
N GLU A 206 15.21 -3.05 -37.72
CA GLU A 206 15.42 -2.38 -39.01
C GLU A 206 16.10 -3.37 -39.95
N GLN A 207 15.31 -4.33 -40.46
CA GLN A 207 15.45 -4.98 -41.78
C GLN A 207 14.05 -5.37 -42.26
#